data_AF-A0A7L8V1K7-F1
#
_entry.id   AF-A0A7L8V1K7-F1
#
_cell.length_a   1.000
_cell.length_b   1.000
_cell.length_c   1.000
_cell.angle_alpha   90.00
_cell.angle_beta   90.00
_cell.angle_gamma   90.00
#
_symmetry.space_group_name_H-M   'P 1'
#
loop_
_entity.id
_entity.type
_entity.pdbx_description
1 polymer ?
#
loop_
_entity_poly.entity_id
_entity_poly.type
_entity_poly.pdbx_seq_one_letter_code
_entity_poly.pdbx_strand_id
1 'polypeptide(L)'
;MSTRTAIFKEQVDGTFQGIYCQSDGYIEGVGAMLYNYYQDTEKVQRLIDYGKALSNVGISEKVRIIEYANRPNIYNEDGIIKYCFAVNDFPEKFVANDLEQIRTFNYLTLKDNDVIDGYQQNIDGKDTFVPYRGSDNNGFLYVQKQSGQWLVSTMKRNDDMTKFQPLKKYFSN
;
A
#
# COMPACT_ATOMS: atom_id res chain seq x y z
N MET A 1 -2.93 3.00 -18.48
CA MET A 1 -1.87 2.35 -17.69
C MET A 1 -2.17 2.64 -16.23
N SER A 2 -2.25 1.62 -15.38
CA SER A 2 -2.43 1.80 -13.94
C SER A 2 -1.06 1.74 -13.27
N THR A 3 -0.66 2.78 -12.56
CA THR A 3 0.52 2.74 -11.70
C THR A 3 0.12 2.13 -10.36
N ARG A 4 0.72 0.98 -10.03
CA ARG A 4 0.49 0.30 -8.75
C ARG A 4 1.32 0.96 -7.66
N THR A 5 0.92 0.77 -6.42
CA THR A 5 1.64 1.27 -5.26
C THR A 5 1.42 0.38 -4.04
N ALA A 6 2.41 0.35 -3.14
CA ALA A 6 2.26 -0.19 -1.81
C ALA A 6 2.21 0.95 -0.79
N ILE A 7 1.25 0.84 0.14
CA ILE A 7 0.97 1.84 1.18
C ILE A 7 1.28 1.20 2.53
N PHE A 8 2.22 1.78 3.27
CA PHE A 8 2.67 1.28 4.56
C PHE A 8 2.36 2.24 5.70
N LYS A 9 2.29 1.70 6.91
CA LYS A 9 2.25 2.43 8.17
C LYS A 9 3.24 1.82 9.15
N GLU A 10 3.97 2.69 9.83
CA GLU A 10 4.85 2.33 10.95
C GLU A 10 4.03 1.85 12.16
N GLN A 11 4.50 0.76 12.76
CA GLN A 11 3.95 0.12 13.94
C GLN A 11 4.70 0.57 15.20
N VAL A 12 4.10 0.35 16.37
CA VAL A 12 4.64 0.81 17.67
C VAL A 12 6.06 0.28 17.92
N ASP A 13 6.36 -0.93 17.45
CA ASP A 13 7.66 -1.60 17.58
C ASP A 13 8.72 -1.12 16.55
N GLY A 14 8.37 -0.18 15.67
CA GLY A 14 9.24 0.36 14.63
C GLY A 14 9.23 -0.44 13.32
N THR A 15 8.51 -1.56 13.25
CA THR A 15 8.25 -2.27 11.99
C THR A 15 7.19 -1.55 11.16
N PHE A 16 6.88 -2.07 9.99
CA PHE A 16 5.89 -1.51 9.06
C PHE A 16 4.94 -2.60 8.60
N GLN A 17 3.66 -2.28 8.54
CA GLN A 17 2.66 -3.08 7.83
C GLN A 17 2.15 -2.29 6.64
N GLY A 18 1.77 -2.98 5.57
CA GLY A 18 1.26 -2.32 4.38
C GLY A 18 0.24 -3.14 3.61
N ILE A 19 -0.31 -2.50 2.58
CA ILE A 19 -1.29 -3.06 1.66
C ILE A 19 -0.98 -2.63 0.23
N TYR A 20 -1.46 -3.44 -0.72
CA TYR A 20 -1.36 -3.15 -2.15
C TYR A 20 -2.51 -2.28 -2.67
N CYS A 21 -2.21 -1.41 -3.63
CA CYS A 21 -3.17 -0.66 -4.43
C CYS A 21 -2.83 -0.70 -5.92
N GLN A 22 -3.78 -1.13 -6.75
CA GLN A 22 -3.57 -1.40 -8.17
C GLN A 22 -3.52 -0.14 -9.04
N SER A 23 -4.29 0.90 -8.71
CA SER A 23 -4.50 2.05 -9.59
C SER A 23 -4.07 3.36 -8.97
N ASP A 24 -3.70 4.28 -9.86
CA ASP A 24 -3.47 5.70 -9.57
C ASP A 24 -2.44 5.98 -8.48
N GLY A 25 -1.39 5.17 -8.40
CA GLY A 25 -0.32 5.30 -7.40
C GLY A 25 0.48 6.61 -7.46
N TYR A 26 0.20 7.51 -8.40
CA TYR A 26 0.87 8.80 -8.57
C TYR A 26 0.71 9.73 -7.38
N ILE A 27 1.55 10.78 -7.32
CA ILE A 27 1.48 11.82 -6.29
C ILE A 27 0.13 12.52 -6.33
N GLU A 28 -0.38 12.85 -7.50
CA GLU A 28 -1.65 13.55 -7.71
C GLU A 28 -2.88 12.66 -7.46
N GLY A 29 -2.67 11.34 -7.48
CA GLY A 29 -3.68 10.31 -7.24
C GLY A 29 -3.68 9.85 -5.78
N VAL A 30 -3.20 8.63 -5.54
CA VAL A 30 -3.07 8.04 -4.19
C VAL A 30 -2.29 8.97 -3.26
N GLY A 31 -1.21 9.61 -3.71
CA GLY A 31 -0.46 10.55 -2.88
C GLY A 31 -1.33 11.68 -2.31
N ALA A 32 -2.16 12.31 -3.14
CA ALA A 32 -3.06 13.38 -2.75
C ALA A 32 -4.17 12.88 -1.84
N MET A 33 -4.69 11.67 -2.11
CA MET A 33 -5.68 11.03 -1.24
C MET A 33 -5.13 10.81 0.17
N LEU A 34 -3.93 10.23 0.27
CA LEU A 34 -3.26 10.00 1.55
C LEU A 34 -2.96 11.33 2.26
N TYR A 35 -2.44 12.32 1.54
CA TYR A 35 -2.07 13.63 2.08
C TYR A 35 -3.26 14.48 2.56
N ASN A 36 -4.45 14.31 1.98
CA ASN A 36 -5.62 15.13 2.34
C ASN A 36 -6.62 14.43 3.28
N TYR A 37 -6.68 13.09 3.26
CA TYR A 37 -7.75 12.35 3.95
C TYR A 37 -7.27 11.27 4.93
N TYR A 38 -5.97 10.95 4.98
CA TYR A 38 -5.40 9.91 5.85
C TYR A 38 -4.34 10.44 6.82
N GLN A 39 -4.65 11.50 7.57
CA GLN A 39 -3.75 12.12 8.56
C GLN A 39 -3.87 11.41 9.91
N ASP A 40 -5.06 10.86 10.18
CA ASP A 40 -5.32 9.96 11.29
C ASP A 40 -4.63 8.61 11.04
N THR A 41 -3.69 8.26 11.92
CA THR A 41 -2.93 7.01 11.82
C THR A 41 -3.79 5.78 12.12
N GLU A 42 -4.85 5.92 12.94
CA GLU A 42 -5.78 4.82 13.22
C GLU A 42 -6.63 4.51 11.99
N LYS A 43 -6.99 5.52 11.21
CA LYS A 43 -7.70 5.35 9.94
C LYS A 43 -6.90 4.52 8.94
N VAL A 44 -5.60 4.76 8.87
CA VAL A 44 -4.70 3.97 8.01
C VAL A 44 -4.56 2.55 8.55
N GLN A 45 -4.45 2.38 9.88
CA GLN A 45 -4.41 1.04 10.47
C GLN A 45 -5.68 0.25 10.15
N ARG A 46 -6.88 0.85 10.31
CA ARG A 46 -8.15 0.21 9.93
C ARG A 46 -8.18 -0.24 8.46
N LEU A 47 -7.63 0.57 7.55
CA LEU A 47 -7.52 0.20 6.14
C LEU A 47 -6.57 -0.99 5.92
N ILE A 48 -5.45 -1.04 6.64
CA ILE A 48 -4.51 -2.17 6.60
C ILE A 48 -5.13 -3.44 7.22
N ASP A 49 -5.88 -3.30 8.31
CA ASP A 49 -6.54 -4.40 9.00
C ASP A 49 -7.65 -5.03 8.16
N TYR A 50 -8.30 -4.26 7.28
CA TYR A 50 -9.19 -4.82 6.25
C TYR A 50 -8.46 -5.80 5.32
N GLY A 51 -7.17 -5.56 5.07
CA GLY A 51 -6.26 -6.51 4.44
C GLY A 51 -6.45 -6.78 2.95
N LYS A 52 -7.46 -6.19 2.30
CA LYS A 52 -7.80 -6.46 0.89
C LYS A 52 -6.85 -5.76 -0.08
N ALA A 53 -6.56 -6.41 -1.21
CA ALA A 53 -5.92 -5.78 -2.36
C ALA A 53 -6.81 -4.67 -2.94
N LEU A 54 -6.37 -3.41 -2.86
CA LEU A 54 -7.17 -2.27 -3.29
C LEU A 54 -7.09 -2.07 -4.81
N SER A 55 -8.21 -1.74 -5.44
CA SER A 55 -8.22 -1.20 -6.80
C SER A 55 -7.90 0.28 -6.81
N ASN A 56 -8.38 1.02 -5.80
CA ASN A 56 -8.15 2.45 -5.60
C ASN A 56 -8.39 2.84 -4.14
N VAL A 57 -7.90 4.03 -3.77
CA VAL A 57 -8.13 4.66 -2.47
C VAL A 57 -9.27 5.69 -2.58
N GLY A 58 -10.17 5.71 -1.60
CA GLY A 58 -11.21 6.74 -1.45
C GLY A 58 -11.02 7.55 -0.17
N ILE A 59 -11.84 8.57 0.08
CA ILE A 59 -11.73 9.42 1.27
C ILE A 59 -11.97 8.66 2.58
N SER A 60 -12.75 7.57 2.57
CA SER A 60 -12.96 6.69 3.73
C SER A 60 -12.17 5.40 3.60
N GLU A 61 -11.65 4.93 4.74
CA GLU A 61 -10.99 3.65 4.93
C GLU A 61 -11.90 2.44 4.71
N LYS A 62 -13.23 2.65 4.61
CA LYS A 62 -14.18 1.57 4.39
C LYS A 62 -13.96 0.97 3.01
N VAL A 63 -13.62 -0.32 2.99
CA VAL A 63 -13.44 -1.08 1.76
C VAL A 63 -14.80 -1.59 1.24
N ARG A 64 -14.97 -1.56 -0.08
CA ARG A 64 -16.13 -2.07 -0.81
C ARG A 64 -15.67 -2.95 -1.96
N ILE A 65 -16.40 -4.02 -2.24
CA ILE A 65 -16.22 -4.81 -3.46
C ILE A 65 -17.29 -4.30 -4.44
N ILE A 66 -16.87 -3.88 -5.64
CA ILE A 66 -17.82 -3.38 -6.65
C ILE A 66 -18.46 -4.58 -7.32
N GLU A 67 -19.75 -4.78 -7.08
CA GLU A 67 -20.59 -5.57 -7.97
C GLU A 67 -20.99 -4.67 -9.14
N TYR A 68 -20.40 -4.86 -10.32
CA TYR A 68 -20.65 -4.01 -11.50
C TYR A 68 -22.13 -3.84 -11.88
N ALA A 69 -22.99 -4.78 -11.48
CA ALA A 69 -24.44 -4.74 -11.68
C ALA A 69 -25.14 -3.64 -10.86
N ASN A 70 -24.59 -3.27 -9.71
CA ASN A 70 -25.07 -2.19 -8.86
C ASN A 70 -24.01 -1.10 -8.87
N ARG A 71 -24.24 0.03 -9.55
CA ARG A 71 -23.32 1.18 -9.48
C ARG A 71 -23.68 2.03 -8.25
N PRO A 72 -23.05 1.82 -7.08
CA PRO A 72 -23.30 2.70 -5.94
C PRO A 72 -22.91 4.14 -6.29
N ASN A 73 -23.48 5.09 -5.56
CA ASN A 73 -23.02 6.48 -5.63
C ASN A 73 -21.59 6.58 -5.07
N ILE A 74 -20.59 6.42 -5.95
CA ILE A 74 -19.17 6.27 -5.63
C ILE A 74 -18.45 7.60 -5.39
N TYR A 75 -18.97 8.71 -5.92
CA TYR A 75 -18.36 10.04 -5.79
C TYR A 75 -19.14 10.89 -4.80
N ASN A 76 -18.47 11.79 -4.08
CA ASN A 76 -19.12 12.87 -3.34
C ASN A 76 -19.53 14.02 -4.27
N GLU A 77 -20.09 15.07 -3.70
CA GLU A 77 -20.56 16.25 -4.45
C GLU A 77 -19.42 16.96 -5.20
N ASP A 78 -18.19 16.84 -4.71
CA ASP A 78 -16.98 17.38 -5.34
C ASP A 78 -16.35 16.45 -6.38
N GLY A 79 -16.98 15.30 -6.69
CA GLY A 79 -16.45 14.33 -7.66
C GLY A 79 -15.31 13.45 -7.12
N ILE A 80 -15.12 13.38 -5.81
CA ILE A 80 -14.05 12.59 -5.15
C ILE A 80 -14.59 11.24 -4.71
N ILE A 81 -13.78 10.19 -4.88
CA ILE A 81 -14.17 8.81 -4.53
C ILE A 81 -14.41 8.67 -3.02
N LYS A 82 -15.58 8.16 -2.63
CA LYS A 82 -16.02 8.01 -1.24
C LYS A 82 -15.31 6.88 -0.48
N TYR A 83 -15.15 5.73 -1.12
CA TYR A 83 -14.71 4.47 -0.49
C TYR A 83 -13.46 3.92 -1.16
N CYS A 84 -12.64 3.21 -0.40
CA CYS A 84 -11.68 2.30 -0.99
C CYS A 84 -12.43 1.15 -1.67
N PHE A 85 -11.96 0.72 -2.84
CA PHE A 85 -12.51 -0.47 -3.49
C PHE A 85 -11.45 -1.55 -3.56
N ALA A 86 -11.88 -2.81 -3.38
CA ALA A 86 -11.01 -3.98 -3.51
C ALA A 86 -11.15 -4.61 -4.89
N VAL A 87 -10.04 -5.13 -5.42
CA VAL A 87 -9.99 -5.83 -6.71
C VAL A 87 -10.67 -7.20 -6.60
N ASN A 88 -10.48 -7.85 -5.46
CA ASN A 88 -10.95 -9.19 -5.17
C ASN A 88 -11.06 -9.41 -3.66
N ASP A 89 -11.39 -10.63 -3.26
CA ASP A 89 -11.47 -11.01 -1.85
C ASP A 89 -10.14 -11.43 -1.22
N PHE A 90 -9.07 -11.54 -2.01
CA PHE A 90 -7.78 -12.00 -1.52
C PHE A 90 -7.05 -10.90 -0.75
N PRO A 91 -6.44 -11.25 0.39
CA PRO A 91 -5.60 -10.30 1.10
C PRO A 91 -4.29 -10.09 0.34
N GLU A 92 -3.78 -8.86 0.37
CA GLU A 92 -2.46 -8.54 -0.13
C GLU A 92 -1.81 -7.54 0.83
N LYS A 93 -1.42 -8.10 1.99
CA LYS A 93 -0.78 -7.39 3.10
C LYS A 93 0.72 -7.63 3.08
N PHE A 94 1.45 -6.66 3.62
CA PHE A 94 2.91 -6.68 3.67
C PHE A 94 3.42 -6.41 5.08
N VAL A 95 4.63 -6.90 5.38
CA VAL A 95 5.41 -6.50 6.54
C VAL A 95 6.85 -6.16 6.14
N ALA A 96 7.42 -5.13 6.77
CA ALA A 96 8.81 -4.73 6.59
C ALA A 96 9.43 -4.31 7.93
N ASN A 97 10.71 -4.56 8.12
CA ASN A 97 11.42 -4.16 9.33
C ASN A 97 11.85 -2.69 9.30
N ASP A 98 12.13 -2.16 8.11
CA ASP A 98 12.64 -0.80 7.94
C ASP A 98 12.26 -0.23 6.56
N LEU A 99 12.53 1.08 6.41
CA LEU A 99 12.28 1.79 5.16
C LEU A 99 13.12 1.27 3.98
N GLU A 100 14.30 0.71 4.22
CA GLU A 100 15.16 0.19 3.15
C GLU A 100 14.58 -1.10 2.58
N GLN A 101 14.00 -1.98 3.40
CA GLN A 101 13.25 -3.14 2.91
C GLN A 101 12.07 -2.73 2.04
N ILE A 102 11.35 -1.67 2.44
CA ILE A 102 10.26 -1.11 1.62
C ILE A 102 10.81 -0.60 0.28
N ARG A 103 11.83 0.26 0.34
CA ARG A 103 12.45 0.91 -0.82
C ARG A 103 13.05 -0.08 -1.81
N THR A 104 13.59 -1.20 -1.34
CA THR A 104 14.28 -2.21 -2.15
C THR A 104 13.40 -3.42 -2.48
N PHE A 105 12.08 -3.32 -2.24
CA PHE A 105 11.12 -4.40 -2.49
C PHE A 105 11.44 -5.72 -1.76
N ASN A 106 12.14 -5.64 -0.62
CA ASN A 106 12.49 -6.79 0.22
C ASN A 106 11.48 -7.05 1.35
N TYR A 107 10.42 -6.26 1.45
CA TYR A 107 9.30 -6.50 2.35
C TYR A 107 8.59 -7.82 2.00
N LEU A 108 7.96 -8.43 3.00
CA LEU A 108 7.39 -9.77 2.95
C LEU A 108 5.88 -9.71 2.74
N THR A 109 5.33 -10.63 1.96
CA THR A 109 3.87 -10.81 1.82
C THR A 109 3.33 -11.63 2.99
N LEU A 110 2.14 -11.26 3.46
CA LEU A 110 1.40 -11.97 4.48
C LEU A 110 0.18 -12.67 3.87
N LYS A 111 -0.08 -13.89 4.31
CA LYS A 111 -1.34 -14.60 4.10
C LYS A 111 -2.27 -14.41 5.31
N ASP A 112 -3.41 -15.10 5.30
CA ASP A 112 -4.36 -15.10 6.41
C ASP A 112 -3.68 -15.35 7.76
N ASN A 113 -4.18 -14.67 8.80
CA ASN A 113 -3.64 -14.67 10.16
C ASN A 113 -2.21 -14.10 10.30
N ASP A 114 -1.81 -13.20 9.40
CA ASP A 114 -0.53 -12.49 9.44
C ASP A 114 0.72 -13.41 9.43
N VAL A 115 0.59 -14.58 8.80
CA VAL A 115 1.71 -15.49 8.59
C VAL A 115 2.46 -15.09 7.32
N ILE A 116 3.79 -15.17 7.32
CA ILE A 116 4.61 -14.92 6.12
C ILE A 116 4.23 -15.93 5.04
N ASP A 117 3.91 -15.42 3.86
CA ASP A 117 3.59 -16.22 2.68
C ASP A 117 4.82 -16.50 1.82
N GLY A 118 4.78 -17.61 1.09
CA GLY A 118 5.91 -18.09 0.30
C GLY A 118 5.69 -19.51 -0.22
N TYR A 119 6.76 -20.08 -0.74
CA TYR A 119 6.75 -21.43 -1.32
C TYR A 119 7.91 -22.27 -0.76
N GLN A 120 7.78 -23.59 -0.86
CA GLN A 120 8.86 -24.52 -0.55
C GLN A 120 9.70 -24.75 -1.82
N GLN A 121 11.01 -24.72 -1.67
CA GLN A 121 11.95 -25.01 -2.74
C GLN A 121 13.04 -25.93 -2.22
N ASN A 122 13.41 -26.95 -3.00
CA ASN A 122 14.57 -27.77 -2.70
C ASN A 122 15.83 -27.04 -3.17
N ILE A 123 16.73 -26.71 -2.23
CA ILE A 123 18.01 -26.06 -2.47
C ILE A 123 19.09 -26.97 -1.88
N ASP A 124 19.98 -27.47 -2.73
CA ASP A 124 21.07 -28.39 -2.36
C ASP A 124 20.59 -29.62 -1.56
N GLY A 125 19.45 -30.20 -1.96
CA GLY A 125 18.87 -31.38 -1.30
C GLY A 125 18.09 -31.08 -0.02
N LYS A 126 17.96 -29.80 0.38
CA LYS A 126 17.20 -29.37 1.55
C LYS A 126 15.95 -28.60 1.15
N ASP A 127 14.81 -29.05 1.67
CA ASP A 127 13.56 -28.31 1.57
C ASP A 127 13.65 -27.02 2.39
N THR A 128 13.57 -25.89 1.69
CA THR A 128 13.77 -24.55 2.23
C THR A 128 12.56 -23.69 1.89
N PHE A 129 12.01 -23.02 2.90
CA PHE A 129 10.95 -22.03 2.71
C PHE A 129 11.53 -20.74 2.13
N VAL A 130 10.96 -20.29 1.02
CA VAL A 130 11.32 -19.04 0.36
C VAL A 130 10.12 -18.09 0.43
N PRO A 131 10.23 -16.96 1.15
CA PRO A 131 9.12 -16.03 1.27
C PRO A 131 8.91 -15.21 0.00
N TYR A 132 7.66 -14.83 -0.26
CA TYR A 132 7.34 -13.85 -1.29
C TYR A 132 7.81 -12.45 -0.86
N ARG A 133 8.31 -11.69 -1.82
CA ARG A 133 8.88 -10.35 -1.60
C ARG A 133 8.36 -9.34 -2.59
N GLY A 134 8.13 -8.13 -2.09
CA GLY A 134 7.72 -7.01 -2.92
C GLY A 134 6.29 -7.15 -3.45
N SER A 135 5.87 -6.17 -4.23
CA SER A 135 4.73 -6.28 -5.13
C SER A 135 5.08 -5.65 -6.48
N ASP A 136 4.40 -6.12 -7.52
CA ASP A 136 4.77 -5.84 -8.90
C ASP A 136 4.42 -4.42 -9.36
N ASN A 137 5.30 -3.84 -10.19
CA ASN A 137 5.03 -2.62 -10.97
C ASN A 137 4.63 -1.40 -10.12
N ASN A 138 5.28 -1.27 -8.96
CA ASN A 138 5.17 -0.11 -8.08
C ASN A 138 5.99 1.07 -8.61
N GLY A 139 5.32 2.10 -9.11
CA GLY A 139 6.00 3.37 -9.46
C GLY A 139 6.24 4.28 -8.26
N PHE A 140 5.48 4.07 -7.18
CA PHE A 140 5.47 4.88 -5.97
C PHE A 140 5.31 3.98 -4.75
N LEU A 141 5.93 4.35 -3.64
CA LEU A 141 5.79 3.71 -2.35
C LEU A 141 5.47 4.77 -1.31
N TYR A 142 4.41 4.57 -0.53
CA TYR A 142 3.98 5.49 0.51
C TYR A 142 4.17 4.89 1.89
N VAL A 143 4.63 5.71 2.85
CA VAL A 143 4.80 5.28 4.24
C VAL A 143 4.26 6.36 5.16
N GLN A 144 3.34 6.00 6.06
CA GLN A 144 2.95 6.84 7.18
C GLN A 144 3.81 6.50 8.40
N LYS A 145 4.48 7.50 8.97
CA LYS A 145 5.20 7.37 10.24
C LYS A 145 4.23 7.41 11.42
N GLN A 146 4.65 6.95 12.60
CA GLN A 146 3.84 7.05 13.82
C GLN A 146 3.42 8.50 14.14
N SER A 147 4.23 9.48 13.74
CA SER A 147 3.91 10.91 13.88
C SER A 147 2.77 11.40 12.97
N GLY A 148 2.22 10.55 12.10
CA GLY A 148 1.27 10.91 11.05
C GLY A 148 1.92 11.50 9.80
N GLN A 149 3.25 11.68 9.79
CA GLN A 149 3.96 12.19 8.62
C GLN A 149 3.94 11.16 7.49
N TRP A 150 3.48 11.59 6.31
CA TRP A 150 3.62 10.82 5.07
C TRP A 150 4.97 11.03 4.40
N LEU A 151 5.59 9.92 4.02
CA LEU A 151 6.76 9.84 3.18
C LEU A 151 6.39 9.17 1.86
N VAL A 152 7.13 9.52 0.80
CA VAL A 152 7.03 8.86 -0.50
C VAL A 152 8.41 8.58 -1.06
N SER A 153 8.51 7.45 -1.75
CA SER A 153 9.60 7.12 -2.66
C SER A 153 9.04 6.90 -4.05
N THR A 154 9.69 7.49 -5.06
CA THR A 154 9.33 7.39 -6.47
C THR A 154 10.34 6.56 -7.25
N MET A 155 9.89 5.83 -8.27
CA MET A 155 10.74 5.07 -9.17
C MET A 155 11.54 6.00 -10.08
N LYS A 156 12.83 5.72 -10.25
CA LYS A 156 13.73 6.39 -11.20
C LYS A 156 13.67 5.70 -12.56
N ARG A 157 14.33 6.29 -13.57
CA ARG A 157 14.45 5.70 -14.92
C ARG A 157 15.19 4.36 -14.98
N ASN A 158 15.95 4.03 -13.95
CA ASN A 158 16.69 2.77 -13.84
C ASN A 158 15.99 1.76 -12.91
N ASP A 159 14.68 1.93 -12.69
CA ASP A 159 13.81 1.13 -11.82
C ASP A 159 14.15 1.15 -10.32
N ASP A 160 15.22 1.84 -9.91
CA ASP A 160 15.52 2.08 -8.51
C ASP A 160 14.56 3.07 -7.87
N MET A 161 14.16 2.78 -6.63
CA MET A 161 13.39 3.71 -5.81
C MET A 161 14.30 4.78 -5.19
N THR A 162 13.85 6.04 -5.24
CA THR A 162 14.48 7.15 -4.51
C THR A 162 14.52 6.92 -3.00
N LYS A 163 15.36 7.66 -2.25
CA LYS A 163 15.20 7.70 -0.78
C LYS A 163 13.84 8.29 -0.43
N PHE A 164 13.23 7.81 0.65
CA PHE A 164 11.99 8.37 1.16
C PHE A 164 12.15 9.85 1.50
N GLN A 165 11.18 10.66 1.09
CA GLN A 165 11.13 12.09 1.37
C GLN A 165 9.72 12.48 1.84
N PRO A 166 9.56 13.57 2.60
CA PRO A 166 8.24 14.03 3.02
C PRO A 166 7.31 14.26 1.84
N LEU A 167 6.14 13.63 1.82
CA LEU A 167 5.15 13.75 0.76
C LEU A 167 4.67 15.20 0.59
N LYS A 168 4.56 15.94 1.70
CA LYS A 168 4.15 17.35 1.72
C LYS A 168 4.92 18.27 0.77
N LYS A 169 6.16 17.92 0.41
CA LYS A 169 7.00 18.72 -0.50
C LYS A 169 6.41 18.84 -1.91
N TYR A 170 5.50 17.94 -2.29
CA TYR A 170 4.83 17.97 -3.59
C TYR A 170 3.52 18.78 -3.58
N PHE A 171 3.03 19.18 -2.41
CA PHE A 171 1.78 19.93 -2.25
C PHE A 171 1.98 21.32 -1.66
N SER A 172 3.22 21.64 -1.27
CA SER A 172 3.60 22.96 -0.79
C SER A 172 4.03 23.80 -1.99
N ASN A 173 3.29 24.87 -2.26
CA ASN A 173 3.76 25.98 -3.11
C ASN A 173 4.70 26.88 -2.31
#